data_AF-A0A5J6BTY2-F1
#
_entry.id   AF-A0A5J6BTY2-F1
#
_cell.length_a   1.000
_cell.length_b   1.000
_cell.length_c   1.000
_cell.angle_alpha   90.00
_cell.angle_beta   90.00
_cell.angle_gamma   90.00
#
_symmetry.space_group_name_H-M   'P 1'
#
loop_
_entity.id
_entity.type
_entity.pdbx_description
1 polymer ?
#
loop_
_entity_poly.entity_id
_entity_poly.type
_entity_poly.pdbx_seq_one_letter_code
_entity_poly.pdbx_strand_id
1 'polypeptide(L)'
;PPFRDIGTQLKDRFDGASKVLVNNQGNFRQFRRKFQFQLIPSNSDHKLPGRHDLVYFENSPDFCSTNYQLGLEGTSGRSCNASSNGVDGCELMCCGRGYRTEIREHVERCN
;
A
#
# COMPACT_ATOMS: atom_id res chain seq x y z
N PRO A 1 -22.39 3.47 7.33
CA PRO A 1 -21.80 2.17 7.73
C PRO A 1 -20.75 2.42 8.81
N PRO A 2 -20.42 1.41 9.64
CA PRO A 2 -19.23 1.42 10.48
C PRO A 2 -17.96 1.83 9.71
N PHE A 3 -17.05 2.55 10.37
CA PHE A 3 -15.82 3.01 9.73
C PHE A 3 -14.90 1.84 9.29
N ARG A 4 -14.99 0.70 9.98
CA ARG A 4 -14.31 -0.54 9.59
C ARG A 4 -14.67 -0.95 8.15
N ASP A 5 -15.94 -0.86 7.78
CA ASP A 5 -16.41 -1.27 6.45
C ASP A 5 -15.89 -0.33 5.36
N ILE A 6 -15.76 0.96 5.68
CA ILE A 6 -15.14 1.95 4.80
C ILE A 6 -13.65 1.60 4.62
N GLY A 7 -12.97 1.27 5.72
CA GLY A 7 -11.57 0.85 5.71
C GLY A 7 -11.33 -0.39 4.85
N THR A 8 -12.18 -1.42 4.98
CA THR A 8 -12.11 -2.62 4.13
C THR A 8 -12.29 -2.28 2.66
N GLN A 9 -13.31 -1.48 2.32
CA GLN A 9 -13.54 -1.05 0.93
C GLN A 9 -12.36 -0.27 0.34
N LEU A 10 -11.71 0.57 1.14
CA LEU A 10 -10.52 1.30 0.69
C LEU A 10 -9.28 0.41 0.60
N LYS A 11 -9.15 -0.59 1.47
CA LYS A 11 -8.07 -1.58 1.40
C LYS A 11 -8.14 -2.42 0.13
N ASP A 12 -9.33 -2.84 -0.28
CA ASP A 12 -9.54 -3.56 -1.54
C ASP A 12 -9.11 -2.71 -2.75
N ARG A 13 -9.43 -1.40 -2.72
CA ARG A 13 -9.00 -0.45 -3.76
C ARG A 13 -7.50 -0.17 -3.73
N PHE A 14 -6.87 -0.24 -2.56
CA PHE A 14 -5.42 -0.12 -2.42
C PHE A 14 -4.71 -1.32 -3.06
N ASP A 15 -5.22 -2.53 -2.82
CA ASP A 15 -4.65 -3.76 -3.42
C ASP A 15 -4.84 -3.80 -4.94
N GLY A 16 -5.91 -3.18 -5.45
CA GLY A 16 -6.20 -3.03 -6.88
C GLY A 16 -5.73 -1.70 -7.50
N ALA A 17 -4.91 -0.91 -6.81
CA ALA A 17 -4.54 0.43 -7.28
C ALA A 17 -3.77 0.37 -8.61
N SER A 18 -4.07 1.31 -9.51
CA SER A 18 -3.48 1.34 -10.85
C SER A 18 -2.26 2.24 -10.94
N LYS A 19 -1.15 1.72 -11.48
CA LYS A 19 0.01 2.54 -11.84
C LYS A 19 -0.32 3.39 -13.06
N VAL A 20 -0.09 4.68 -12.99
CA VAL A 20 -0.38 5.64 -14.07
C VAL A 20 0.86 6.44 -14.43
N LEU A 21 0.94 6.85 -15.69
CA LEU A 21 1.95 7.77 -16.17
C LEU A 21 1.45 9.20 -15.99
N VAL A 22 2.27 10.05 -15.38
CA VAL A 22 2.00 11.48 -15.27
C VAL A 22 2.68 12.17 -16.44
N ASN A 23 1.91 12.61 -17.43
CA ASN A 23 2.46 13.40 -18.53
C ASN A 23 2.32 14.89 -18.21
N ASN A 24 3.46 15.57 -18.05
CA ASN A 24 3.50 17.01 -17.84
C ASN A 24 3.39 17.73 -19.19
N GLN A 25 2.28 17.53 -19.91
CA GLN A 25 2.02 18.31 -21.12
C GLN A 25 1.71 19.75 -20.71
N GLY A 26 2.77 20.54 -20.62
CA GLY A 26 2.71 21.97 -20.42
C GLY A 26 1.81 22.62 -21.47
N ASN A 27 0.74 23.26 -20.98
CA ASN A 27 0.20 24.49 -21.55
C ASN A 27 -0.08 24.49 -23.06
N PHE A 28 -0.94 23.60 -23.57
CA PHE A 28 -1.63 23.88 -24.84
C PHE A 28 -2.79 24.83 -24.60
N ARG A 29 -2.46 26.13 -24.46
CA ARG A 29 -3.42 27.23 -24.54
C ARG A 29 -4.05 27.25 -25.93
N GLN A 30 -5.10 26.47 -26.14
CA GLN A 30 -6.15 26.64 -27.14
C GLN A 30 -7.08 25.43 -27.06
N PHE A 31 -8.39 25.68 -27.00
CA PHE A 31 -9.50 24.73 -26.83
C PHE A 31 -9.92 24.40 -25.40
N ARG A 32 -11.04 25.04 -25.01
CA ARG A 32 -11.90 24.74 -23.86
C ARG A 32 -12.49 23.32 -23.94
N ARG A 33 -11.67 22.29 -23.75
CA ARG A 33 -12.14 20.94 -23.45
C ARG A 33 -11.31 20.40 -22.30
N LYS A 34 -11.87 20.52 -21.09
CA LYS A 34 -11.63 19.65 -19.93
C LYS A 34 -10.22 19.03 -19.94
N PHE A 35 -9.22 19.80 -19.50
CA PHE A 35 -7.86 19.30 -19.20
C PHE A 35 -7.96 18.28 -18.06
N GLN A 36 -8.41 17.08 -18.40
CA GLN A 36 -8.17 15.89 -17.63
C GLN A 36 -6.66 15.67 -17.74
N PHE A 37 -5.94 15.78 -16.63
CA PHE A 37 -4.73 15.00 -16.46
C PHE A 37 -5.12 13.57 -16.86
N GLN A 38 -4.77 13.17 -18.07
CA GLN A 38 -5.13 11.85 -18.56
C GLN A 38 -4.22 10.89 -17.82
N LEU A 39 -4.74 10.33 -16.74
CA LEU A 39 -4.11 9.27 -15.99
C LEU A 39 -4.15 8.03 -16.87
N ILE A 40 -3.09 7.86 -17.66
CA ILE A 40 -2.95 6.73 -18.57
C ILE A 40 -2.31 5.59 -17.77
N PRO A 41 -2.93 4.41 -17.71
CA PRO A 41 -2.32 3.23 -17.11
C PRO A 41 -0.93 2.98 -17.68
N SER A 42 0.04 2.68 -16.81
CA SER A 42 1.40 2.35 -17.24
C SER A 42 1.44 1.05 -18.05
N ASN A 43 0.45 0.18 -17.88
CA ASN A 43 0.23 -1.00 -18.71
C ASN A 43 -1.05 -0.80 -19.55
N SER A 44 -0.92 -0.87 -20.88
CA SER A 44 -2.03 -0.68 -21.83
C SER A 44 -3.13 -1.74 -21.75
N ASP A 45 -2.83 -2.92 -21.20
CA ASP A 45 -3.81 -4.00 -21.03
C ASP A 45 -4.75 -3.77 -19.83
N HIS A 46 -4.42 -2.79 -18.97
CA HIS A 46 -5.24 -2.45 -17.81
C HIS A 46 -6.34 -1.47 -18.20
N LYS A 47 -7.50 -1.61 -17.54
CA LYS A 47 -8.62 -0.69 -17.69
C LYS A 47 -8.23 0.71 -17.21
N LEU A 48 -8.84 1.73 -17.82
CA LEU A 48 -8.70 3.11 -17.35
C LEU A 48 -9.30 3.25 -15.94
N PRO A 49 -8.61 3.91 -15.01
CA PRO A 49 -9.11 4.10 -13.65
C PRO A 49 -10.36 5.01 -13.63
N GLY A 50 -11.34 4.61 -12.85
CA GLY A 50 -12.56 5.37 -12.58
C GLY A 50 -12.40 6.40 -11.45
N ARG A 51 -13.48 7.15 -11.17
CA ARG A 51 -13.50 8.19 -10.11
C ARG A 51 -13.29 7.68 -8.68
N HIS A 52 -13.42 6.37 -8.50
CA HIS A 52 -13.41 5.70 -7.21
C HIS A 52 -12.16 4.84 -7.02
N ASP A 53 -11.32 4.72 -8.04
CA ASP A 53 -10.13 3.89 -7.99
C ASP A 53 -8.96 4.68 -7.40
N LEU A 54 -8.06 3.97 -6.72
CA LEU A 54 -6.81 4.53 -6.26
C LEU A 54 -5.76 4.39 -7.37
N VAL A 55 -4.93 5.42 -7.54
CA VAL A 55 -3.86 5.46 -8.54
C VAL A 55 -2.55 5.86 -7.90
N TYR A 56 -1.44 5.40 -8.46
CA TYR A 56 -0.09 5.79 -8.04
C TYR A 56 0.81 5.93 -9.27
N PHE A 57 1.88 6.70 -9.17
CA PHE A 57 2.81 6.91 -10.30
C PHE A 57 4.25 6.49 -9.98
N GLU A 58 4.63 6.49 -8.70
CA GLU A 58 5.94 6.03 -8.20
C GLU A 58 5.83 4.68 -7.50
N ASN A 59 6.87 3.85 -7.66
CA ASN A 59 6.93 2.59 -6.93
C ASN A 59 7.07 2.85 -5.43
N SER A 60 6.44 2.01 -4.62
CA SER A 60 6.67 2.05 -3.18
C SER A 60 8.13 1.66 -2.85
N PRO A 61 8.75 2.27 -1.83
CA PRO A 61 10.07 1.89 -1.38
C PRO A 61 10.06 0.50 -0.73
N ASP A 62 11.25 -0.03 -0.45
CA ASP A 62 11.39 -1.14 0.47
C ASP A 62 11.17 -0.67 1.92
N PHE A 63 10.26 -1.33 2.64
CA PHE A 63 9.90 -1.02 4.02
C PHE A 63 10.65 -1.90 5.04
N CYS A 64 11.48 -2.83 4.58
CA CYS A 64 12.17 -3.78 5.44
C CYS A 64 13.21 -3.14 6.36
N SER A 65 13.97 -2.18 5.84
CA SER A 65 15.06 -1.51 6.54
C SER A 65 14.68 -0.08 6.93
N THR A 66 15.31 0.42 7.99
CA THR A 66 15.09 1.79 8.47
C THR A 66 15.68 2.78 7.46
N ASN A 67 14.89 3.79 7.09
CA ASN A 67 15.32 4.91 6.27
C ASN A 67 14.68 6.20 6.79
N TYR A 68 15.43 6.94 7.60
CA TYR A 68 14.96 8.19 8.21
C TYR A 68 14.67 9.31 7.20
N GLN A 69 15.30 9.30 6.02
CA GLN A 69 15.04 10.32 4.99
C GLN A 69 13.63 10.17 4.40
N LEU A 70 13.13 8.94 4.34
CA LEU A 70 11.78 8.60 3.86
C LEU A 70 10.78 8.38 5.00
N GLY A 71 11.18 8.57 6.27
CA GLY A 71 10.33 8.32 7.43
C GLY A 71 10.00 6.83 7.67
N LEU A 72 10.86 5.92 7.20
CA LEU A 72 10.65 4.48 7.33
C LEU A 72 11.38 3.96 8.58
N GLU A 73 10.66 3.35 9.51
CA GLU A 73 11.25 2.78 10.73
C GLU A 73 11.87 1.39 10.50
N GLY A 74 11.50 0.71 9.42
CA GLY A 74 11.84 -0.69 9.15
C GLY A 74 10.89 -1.68 9.84
N THR A 75 11.17 -2.98 9.73
CA THR A 75 10.32 -4.03 10.33
C THR A 75 10.92 -4.69 11.57
N SER A 76 12.08 -4.23 12.04
CA SER A 76 12.70 -4.75 13.26
C SER A 76 11.82 -4.52 14.49
N GLY A 77 11.70 -5.52 15.36
CA GLY A 77 10.90 -5.43 16.58
C GLY A 77 9.38 -5.56 16.39
N ARG A 78 8.89 -5.72 15.16
CA ARG A 78 7.46 -5.97 14.90
C ARG A 78 7.08 -7.41 15.23
N SER A 79 5.90 -7.59 15.82
CA SER A 79 5.30 -8.92 15.99
C SER A 79 4.90 -9.50 14.63
N CYS A 80 5.11 -10.81 14.49
CA CYS A 80 4.75 -11.58 13.29
C CYS A 80 4.08 -12.90 13.70
N ASN A 81 3.38 -13.51 12.75
CA ASN A 81 2.71 -14.79 12.91
C ASN A 81 3.55 -15.90 12.26
N ALA A 82 4.10 -16.82 13.06
CA ALA A 82 4.96 -17.90 12.55
C ALA A 82 4.20 -18.94 11.70
N SER A 83 2.86 -19.01 11.81
CA SER A 83 2.03 -19.95 11.06
C SER A 83 1.40 -19.36 9.79
N SER A 84 1.56 -18.04 9.55
CA SER A 84 1.02 -17.39 8.36
C SER A 84 2.06 -17.36 7.24
N ASN A 85 1.60 -17.62 6.01
CA ASN A 85 2.38 -17.43 4.79
C ASN A 85 2.09 -16.04 4.15
N GLY A 86 1.26 -15.22 4.79
CA GLY A 86 0.88 -13.88 4.33
C GLY A 86 1.84 -12.80 4.78
N VAL A 87 1.48 -11.53 4.56
CA VAL A 87 2.28 -10.35 4.93
C VAL A 87 2.48 -10.18 6.43
N ASP A 88 1.62 -10.80 7.25
CA ASP A 88 1.77 -10.91 8.71
C ASP A 88 2.70 -12.07 9.12
N GLY A 89 3.01 -12.96 8.18
CA GLY A 89 3.91 -14.09 8.33
C GLY A 89 5.33 -13.66 8.65
N CYS A 90 6.02 -14.38 9.53
CA CYS A 90 7.37 -14.01 9.94
C CYS A 90 8.39 -14.02 8.79
N GLU A 91 8.21 -14.84 7.76
CA GLU A 91 9.08 -14.83 6.58
C GLU A 91 9.03 -13.49 5.84
N LEU A 92 7.82 -12.99 5.55
CA LEU A 92 7.63 -11.72 4.84
C LEU A 92 7.82 -10.52 5.77
N MET A 93 7.25 -10.54 6.97
CA MET A 93 7.32 -9.41 7.90
C MET A 93 8.75 -9.13 8.39
N CYS A 94 9.56 -10.18 8.60
CA CYS A 94 10.96 -10.06 8.98
C CYS A 94 11.91 -10.03 7.76
N CYS A 95 11.37 -10.05 6.54
CA CYS A 95 12.10 -9.99 5.28
C CYS A 95 13.25 -11.01 5.21
N GLY A 96 12.98 -12.26 5.60
CA GLY A 96 13.96 -13.35 5.59
C GLY A 96 15.10 -13.25 6.62
N ARG A 97 15.12 -12.23 7.50
CA ARG A 97 16.18 -12.05 8.52
C ARG A 97 16.06 -13.00 9.72
N GLY A 98 15.04 -13.85 9.75
CA GLY A 98 14.68 -14.69 10.89
C GLY A 98 13.84 -13.95 11.93
N TYR A 99 13.36 -14.70 12.93
CA TYR A 99 12.51 -14.19 14.00
C TYR A 99 12.78 -14.94 15.31
N ARG A 100 12.39 -14.33 16.43
CA ARG A 100 12.46 -14.94 17.77
C ARG A 100 11.04 -15.15 18.29
N THR A 101 10.79 -16.32 18.86
CA THR A 101 9.55 -16.59 19.59
C THR A 101 9.71 -16.16 21.04
N GLU A 102 8.70 -15.48 21.57
CA GLU A 102 8.64 -15.05 22.96
C GLU A 102 7.30 -15.52 23.55
N ILE A 103 7.35 -16.14 24.74
CA ILE A 103 6.15 -16.53 25.49
C ILE A 103 5.86 -15.40 26.48
N ARG A 104 4.64 -14.85 26.42
CA ARG A 104 4.19 -13.77 27.32
C ARG A 104 2.93 -14.20 28.05
N GLU A 105 2.90 -13.92 29.35
CA GLU A 105 1.68 -14.05 30.16
C GLU A 105 0.86 -12.77 30.02
N HIS A 106 -0.44 -12.91 29.75
CA HIS A 106 -1.37 -11.80 29.66
C HIS A 106 -2.48 -12.00 30.70
N VAL A 107 -2.76 -10.94 31.47
CA VAL A 107 -3.90 -10.91 32.38
C VAL A 107 -5.08 -10.32 31.62
N GLU A 108 -6.11 -11.11 31.43
CA GLU A 108 -7.39 -10.67 30.86
C GLU A 108 -8.53 -10.92 31.83
N ARG A 109 -9.68 -10.29 31.58
CA ARG A 109 -10.89 -10.60 32.35
C ARG A 109 -11.36 -11.99 31.94
N CYS A 110 -11.14 -12.96 32.81
CA CYS A 110 -11.74 -14.29 32.75
C CYS A 110 -12.90 -14.38 33.76
N ASN A 111 -13.70 -15.45 33.65
CA ASN A 111 -14.96 -15.65 34.38
C ASN A 111 -14.87 -15.43 35.90
#